data_AF-A0A5R9G629-F1
#
_entry.id   AF-A0A5R9G629-F1
#
_cell.length_a   1.000
_cell.length_b   1.000
_cell.length_c   1.000
_cell.angle_alpha   90.00
_cell.angle_beta   90.00
_cell.angle_gamma   90.00
#
_symmetry.space_group_name_H-M   'P 1'
#
loop_
_entity.id
_entity.type
_entity.pdbx_description
1 polymer ?
#
loop_
_entity_poly.entity_id
_entity_poly.type
_entity_poly.pdbx_seq_one_letter_code
_entity_poly.pdbx_strand_id
1 'polypeptide(L)'
;MHLFEKIFNHQILSRLEDSGTFMVTSHERAWLKTMLEHPAAVEAFTADALGKLRSMLETDEAMDVYGHLIEKARCIEKQVYHPLLRTLRRLVMNKSAVRLTYEVKGGRLNADHSGLPYKLEYSMVKREWYLLWYHLRHHAFMSTRLKKIRAIEAEPIEAAKADEIIRRVDRLLESRKSEAVIEVVRQYNGELSRILYAFSSFEKDVEYDAECDTYRVKVTLLGDEFEYLLSKIRFLGKRVRVVEGDYLKRRMLESSTKALERYGVTEEEMSS
;
A
#
# COMPACT_ATOMS: atom_id res chain seq x y z
N MET A 1 -31.63 3.92 -29.67
CA MET A 1 -31.59 3.25 -28.34
C MET A 1 -32.68 3.83 -27.47
N HIS A 2 -33.67 3.01 -27.09
CA HIS A 2 -34.84 3.44 -26.32
C HIS A 2 -34.58 3.35 -24.81
N LEU A 3 -35.12 4.31 -24.06
CA LEU A 3 -34.99 4.43 -22.59
C LEU A 3 -35.43 3.16 -21.82
N PHE A 4 -36.29 2.34 -22.44
CA PHE A 4 -36.81 1.09 -21.89
C PHE A 4 -35.78 -0.06 -21.86
N GLU A 5 -34.78 -0.09 -22.76
CA GLU A 5 -33.71 -1.12 -22.73
C GLU A 5 -32.80 -0.98 -21.50
N LYS A 6 -32.68 0.24 -20.95
CA LYS A 6 -31.77 0.54 -19.83
C LYS A 6 -32.29 0.06 -18.48
N ILE A 7 -33.62 0.08 -18.29
CA ILE A 7 -34.26 -0.30 -17.02
C ILE A 7 -34.29 -1.82 -16.85
N PHE A 8 -34.56 -2.57 -17.93
CA PHE A 8 -34.50 -4.03 -17.92
C PHE A 8 -33.08 -4.56 -17.69
N ASN A 9 -32.07 -3.91 -18.26
CA ASN A 9 -30.67 -4.29 -18.01
C ASN A 9 -30.28 -4.12 -16.54
N HIS A 10 -30.68 -3.04 -15.87
CA HIS A 10 -30.25 -2.80 -14.49
C HIS A 10 -30.86 -3.79 -13.49
N GLN A 11 -32.15 -4.15 -13.64
CA GLN A 11 -32.79 -5.15 -12.78
C GLN A 11 -32.27 -6.57 -13.02
N ILE A 12 -31.91 -6.90 -14.27
CA ILE A 12 -31.29 -8.19 -14.61
C ILE A 12 -29.85 -8.23 -14.08
N LEU A 13 -29.06 -7.16 -14.26
CA LEU A 13 -27.70 -7.03 -13.71
C LEU A 13 -27.68 -7.14 -12.18
N SER A 14 -28.57 -6.44 -11.48
CA SER A 14 -28.66 -6.51 -10.01
C SER A 14 -29.00 -7.91 -9.51
N ARG A 15 -29.93 -8.63 -10.16
CA ARG A 15 -30.26 -10.02 -9.79
C ARG A 15 -29.17 -11.02 -10.15
N LEU A 16 -28.41 -10.77 -11.23
CA LEU A 16 -27.25 -11.56 -11.62
C LEU A 16 -26.08 -11.34 -10.66
N GLU A 17 -25.83 -10.10 -10.23
CA GLU A 17 -24.85 -9.76 -9.19
C GLU A 17 -25.21 -10.40 -7.84
N ASP A 18 -26.48 -10.34 -7.41
CA ASP A 18 -26.96 -10.98 -6.17
C ASP A 18 -26.87 -12.52 -6.21
N SER A 19 -26.88 -13.12 -7.41
CA SER A 19 -26.69 -14.56 -7.62
C SER A 19 -25.25 -14.96 -7.94
N GLY A 20 -24.30 -14.02 -7.88
CA GLY A 20 -22.88 -14.25 -8.15
C GLY A 20 -22.56 -14.58 -9.61
N THR A 21 -23.49 -14.34 -10.53
CA THR A 21 -23.32 -14.60 -11.96
C THR A 21 -22.89 -13.31 -12.66
N PHE A 22 -21.61 -13.19 -12.99
CA PHE A 22 -21.09 -12.04 -13.73
C PHE A 22 -21.14 -12.28 -15.23
N MET A 23 -21.79 -11.37 -15.98
CA MET A 23 -21.69 -11.37 -17.43
C MET A 23 -20.37 -10.71 -17.85
N VAL A 24 -19.38 -11.52 -18.21
CA VAL A 24 -18.09 -11.02 -18.70
C VAL A 24 -18.21 -10.74 -20.19
N THR A 25 -17.88 -9.53 -20.59
CA THR A 25 -17.89 -9.10 -22.00
C THR A 25 -16.70 -9.70 -22.77
N SER A 26 -16.82 -9.80 -24.10
CA SER A 26 -15.71 -10.23 -24.96
C SER A 26 -14.48 -9.34 -24.81
N HIS A 27 -14.66 -8.03 -24.54
CA HIS A 27 -13.56 -7.10 -24.33
C HIS A 27 -12.81 -7.38 -23.02
N GLU A 28 -13.52 -7.67 -21.92
CA GLU A 28 -12.91 -8.05 -20.65
C GLU A 28 -12.16 -9.38 -20.75
N ARG A 29 -12.69 -10.33 -21.53
CA ARG A 29 -12.02 -11.61 -21.83
C ARG A 29 -10.75 -11.41 -22.66
N ALA A 30 -10.80 -10.60 -23.72
CA ALA A 30 -9.64 -10.23 -24.53
C ALA A 30 -8.56 -9.51 -23.70
N TRP A 31 -8.98 -8.58 -22.84
CA TRP A 31 -8.08 -7.91 -21.90
C TRP A 31 -7.42 -8.90 -20.94
N LEU A 32 -8.21 -9.79 -20.32
CA LEU A 32 -7.67 -10.81 -19.42
C LEU A 32 -6.67 -11.72 -20.14
N LYS A 33 -6.98 -12.17 -21.36
CA LYS A 33 -6.06 -12.99 -22.18
C LYS A 33 -4.71 -12.27 -22.38
N THR A 34 -4.77 -10.99 -22.74
CA THR A 34 -3.59 -10.12 -22.91
C THR A 34 -2.78 -10.00 -21.62
N MET A 35 -3.45 -9.85 -20.47
CA MET A 35 -2.78 -9.76 -19.16
C MET A 35 -2.12 -11.09 -18.74
N LEU A 36 -2.70 -12.24 -19.12
CA LEU A 36 -2.13 -13.57 -18.81
C LEU A 36 -0.88 -13.92 -19.63
N GLU A 37 -0.57 -13.16 -20.68
CA GLU A 37 0.68 -13.25 -21.43
C GLU A 37 1.84 -12.55 -20.70
N HIS A 38 1.55 -11.61 -19.80
CA HIS A 38 2.58 -10.92 -19.03
C HIS A 38 3.34 -11.88 -18.10
N PRO A 39 4.69 -11.83 -18.01
CA PRO A 39 5.48 -12.77 -17.20
C PRO A 39 5.05 -12.86 -15.72
N ALA A 40 4.58 -11.75 -15.14
CA ALA A 40 4.09 -11.70 -13.76
C ALA A 40 2.85 -12.60 -13.50
N ALA A 41 2.09 -12.97 -14.55
CA ALA A 41 0.95 -13.88 -14.41
C ALA A 41 1.37 -15.26 -13.89
N VAL A 42 2.56 -15.73 -14.28
CA VAL A 42 3.12 -17.01 -13.81
C VAL A 42 3.35 -16.99 -12.30
N GLU A 43 3.81 -15.86 -11.76
CA GLU A 43 4.04 -15.72 -10.32
C GLU A 43 2.73 -15.47 -9.55
N ALA A 44 1.77 -14.75 -10.15
CA ALA A 44 0.51 -14.38 -9.52
C ALA A 44 -0.45 -15.57 -9.33
N PHE A 45 -0.52 -16.50 -10.28
CA PHE A 45 -1.46 -17.64 -10.29
C PHE A 45 -0.80 -18.97 -9.90
N THR A 46 -1.60 -19.99 -9.58
CA THR A 46 -1.10 -21.38 -9.53
C THR A 46 -1.06 -21.93 -10.95
N ALA A 47 -0.21 -22.93 -11.21
CA ALA A 47 -0.15 -23.54 -12.54
C ALA A 47 -1.51 -24.08 -13.01
N ASP A 48 -2.26 -24.73 -12.10
CA ASP A 48 -3.61 -25.23 -12.36
C ASP A 48 -4.61 -24.10 -12.70
N ALA A 49 -4.65 -23.03 -11.89
CA ALA A 49 -5.55 -21.91 -12.13
C ALA A 49 -5.19 -21.16 -13.42
N LEU A 50 -3.90 -20.94 -13.68
CA LEU A 50 -3.42 -20.31 -14.91
C LEU A 50 -3.77 -21.16 -16.13
N GLY A 51 -3.61 -22.48 -16.04
CA GLY A 51 -4.01 -23.42 -17.09
C GLY A 51 -5.50 -23.34 -17.40
N LYS A 52 -6.35 -23.36 -16.36
CA LYS A 52 -7.81 -23.22 -16.50
C LYS A 52 -8.21 -21.89 -17.14
N LEU A 53 -7.60 -20.79 -16.70
CA LEU A 53 -7.87 -19.46 -17.26
C LEU A 53 -7.46 -19.38 -18.74
N ARG A 54 -6.30 -19.95 -19.09
CA ARG A 54 -5.83 -20.00 -20.48
C ARG A 54 -6.73 -20.87 -21.36
N SER A 55 -7.19 -22.03 -20.88
CA SER A 55 -8.12 -22.88 -21.63
C SER A 55 -9.49 -22.22 -21.80
N MET A 56 -9.97 -21.50 -20.78
CA MET A 56 -11.25 -20.79 -20.88
C MET A 56 -11.23 -19.64 -21.89
N LEU A 57 -10.05 -19.07 -22.16
CA LEU A 57 -9.83 -17.92 -23.06
C LEU A 57 -9.18 -18.32 -24.38
N GLU A 58 -9.10 -19.62 -24.69
CA GLU A 58 -8.37 -20.13 -25.85
C GLU A 58 -8.94 -19.57 -27.16
N THR A 59 -10.27 -19.51 -27.27
CA THR A 59 -11.00 -19.02 -28.45
C THR A 59 -11.12 -17.51 -28.56
N ASP A 60 -10.83 -16.75 -27.50
CA ASP A 60 -10.91 -15.28 -27.52
C ASP A 60 -9.69 -14.68 -28.23
N GLU A 61 -9.85 -13.58 -28.95
CA GLU A 61 -8.69 -12.86 -29.49
C GLU A 61 -8.02 -12.03 -28.38
N ALA A 62 -6.68 -11.99 -28.37
CA ALA A 62 -5.97 -11.07 -27.49
C ALA A 62 -6.19 -9.63 -27.98
N MET A 63 -6.25 -8.69 -27.05
CA MET A 63 -6.44 -7.29 -27.38
C MET A 63 -5.14 -6.74 -27.97
N ASP A 64 -5.20 -6.10 -29.13
CA ASP A 64 -4.03 -5.45 -29.72
C ASP A 64 -3.68 -4.16 -28.95
N VAL A 65 -2.73 -4.28 -28.04
CA VAL A 65 -2.13 -3.16 -27.30
C VAL A 65 -0.85 -2.64 -27.96
N TYR A 66 -0.25 -3.40 -28.90
CA TYR A 66 1.05 -3.11 -29.51
C TYR A 66 0.92 -2.07 -30.64
N GLY A 67 0.51 -0.86 -30.27
CA GLY A 67 0.37 0.26 -31.19
C GLY A 67 -0.52 1.38 -30.66
N HIS A 68 -1.43 1.05 -29.74
CA HIS A 68 -2.41 1.97 -29.18
C HIS A 68 -2.08 2.41 -27.75
N LEU A 69 -1.23 1.68 -27.03
CA LEU A 69 -0.81 2.00 -25.67
C LEU A 69 0.64 2.49 -25.66
N ILE A 70 0.84 3.81 -25.53
CA ILE A 70 2.18 4.39 -25.35
C ILE A 70 2.41 4.59 -23.85
N GLU A 71 3.27 3.76 -23.27
CA GLU A 71 3.75 3.96 -21.89
C GLU A 71 4.69 5.17 -21.83
N LYS A 72 4.14 6.35 -21.55
CA LYS A 72 4.95 7.54 -21.25
C LYS A 72 5.63 7.38 -19.88
N ALA A 73 6.95 7.56 -19.85
CA ALA A 73 7.77 7.48 -18.64
C ALA A 73 7.75 6.09 -17.96
N ARG A 74 7.96 5.02 -18.74
CA ARG A 74 8.12 3.64 -18.25
C ARG A 74 9.14 3.58 -17.11
N CYS A 75 8.65 3.50 -15.87
CA CYS A 75 9.49 3.16 -14.73
C CYS A 75 9.92 1.70 -14.88
N ILE A 76 11.20 1.39 -14.64
CA ILE A 76 11.67 0.01 -14.57
C ILE A 76 10.96 -0.65 -13.38
N GLU A 77 9.89 -1.41 -13.65
CA GLU A 77 9.18 -2.17 -12.63
C GLU A 77 10.03 -3.35 -12.20
N LYS A 78 10.48 -3.32 -10.95
CA LYS A 78 11.48 -4.25 -10.41
C LYS A 78 10.88 -5.56 -9.87
N GLN A 79 9.69 -5.95 -10.33
CA GLN A 79 8.83 -7.07 -9.87
C GLN A 79 7.66 -6.62 -8.98
N VAL A 80 6.43 -6.68 -9.52
CA VAL A 80 5.19 -6.30 -8.82
C VAL A 80 4.74 -7.39 -7.84
N TYR A 81 5.00 -8.66 -8.15
CA TYR A 81 4.61 -9.82 -7.35
C TYR A 81 5.83 -10.62 -6.91
N HIS A 82 6.07 -10.77 -5.60
CA HIS A 82 7.21 -11.55 -5.11
C HIS A 82 6.79 -13.02 -4.85
N PRO A 83 7.56 -14.04 -5.30
CA PRO A 83 7.18 -15.45 -5.17
C PRO A 83 6.83 -15.90 -3.74
N LEU A 84 7.52 -15.33 -2.74
CA LEU A 84 7.26 -15.61 -1.33
C LEU A 84 5.94 -15.06 -0.78
N LEU A 85 5.24 -14.14 -1.48
CA LEU A 85 4.02 -13.52 -0.96
C LEU A 85 2.94 -14.53 -0.63
N ARG A 86 2.70 -15.50 -1.53
CA ARG A 86 1.68 -16.53 -1.32
C ARG A 86 1.99 -17.38 -0.09
N THR A 87 3.24 -17.84 0.02
CA THR A 87 3.71 -18.67 1.14
C THR A 87 3.61 -17.91 2.45
N LEU A 88 4.15 -16.68 2.50
CA LEU A 88 4.13 -15.84 3.69
C LEU A 88 2.70 -15.47 4.11
N ARG A 89 1.84 -15.11 3.16
CA ARG A 89 0.43 -14.81 3.46
C ARG A 89 -0.24 -16.00 4.14
N ARG A 90 -0.04 -17.22 3.64
CA ARG A 90 -0.59 -18.44 4.26
C ARG A 90 -0.04 -18.66 5.67
N LEU A 91 1.25 -18.45 5.88
CA LEU A 91 1.88 -18.59 7.19
C LEU A 91 1.35 -17.56 8.22
N VAL A 92 1.16 -16.31 7.79
CA VAL A 92 0.54 -15.24 8.59
C VAL A 92 -0.90 -15.61 8.96
N MET A 93 -1.72 -16.03 7.97
CA MET A 93 -3.12 -16.40 8.20
C MET A 93 -3.25 -17.60 9.15
N ASN A 94 -2.36 -18.59 9.02
CA ASN A 94 -2.35 -19.79 9.86
C ASN A 94 -1.63 -19.58 11.20
N LYS A 95 -1.13 -18.36 11.49
CA LYS A 95 -0.34 -18.03 12.68
C LYS A 95 0.82 -19.01 12.92
N SER A 96 1.42 -19.52 11.85
CA SER A 96 2.49 -20.51 11.91
C SER A 96 3.83 -19.82 12.14
N ALA A 97 4.68 -20.38 12.99
CA ALA A 97 6.05 -19.90 13.14
C ALA A 97 6.86 -20.21 11.88
N VAL A 98 7.99 -19.52 11.74
CA VAL A 98 8.87 -19.65 10.60
C VAL A 98 10.33 -19.64 11.04
N ARG A 99 11.14 -20.43 10.35
CA ARG A 99 12.60 -20.33 10.37
C ARG A 99 13.04 -19.52 9.16
N LEU A 100 13.73 -18.41 9.41
CA LEU A 100 14.15 -17.45 8.39
C LEU A 100 15.66 -17.39 8.26
N THR A 101 16.13 -17.45 7.01
CA THR A 101 17.50 -17.10 6.65
C THR A 101 17.47 -15.86 5.78
N TYR A 102 18.08 -14.77 6.23
CA TYR A 102 18.03 -13.47 5.57
C TYR A 102 19.36 -12.73 5.58
N GLU A 103 19.52 -11.83 4.62
CA GLU A 103 20.73 -11.02 4.45
C GLU A 103 20.53 -9.60 5.00
N VAL A 104 21.47 -9.14 5.82
CA VAL A 104 21.46 -7.77 6.38
C VAL A 104 22.33 -6.81 5.55
N LYS A 105 22.24 -5.50 5.84
CA LYS A 105 23.13 -4.51 5.24
C LYS A 105 24.60 -4.90 5.51
N GLY A 106 25.40 -4.94 4.46
CA GLY A 106 26.79 -5.42 4.52
C GLY A 106 26.98 -6.88 4.08
N GLY A 107 25.94 -7.56 3.59
CA GLY A 107 26.05 -8.90 2.98
C GLY A 107 26.15 -10.05 3.99
N ARG A 108 26.15 -9.75 5.30
CA ARG A 108 26.10 -10.78 6.34
C ARG A 108 24.80 -11.56 6.25
N LEU A 109 24.93 -12.88 6.29
CA LEU A 109 23.82 -13.81 6.29
C LEU A 109 23.51 -14.21 7.74
N ASN A 110 22.25 -14.01 8.14
CA ASN A 110 21.71 -14.46 9.41
C ASN A 110 20.85 -15.69 9.12
N ALA A 111 21.31 -16.87 9.54
CA ALA A 111 20.67 -18.15 9.27
C ALA A 111 19.83 -18.64 10.46
N ASP A 112 18.78 -19.38 10.15
CA ASP A 112 18.00 -20.18 11.10
C ASP A 112 17.37 -19.40 12.27
N HIS A 113 16.89 -18.18 11.98
CA HIS A 113 16.21 -17.37 12.98
C HIS A 113 14.72 -17.72 13.06
N SER A 114 14.29 -18.29 14.18
CA SER A 114 12.88 -18.57 14.44
C SER A 114 12.10 -17.29 14.80
N GLY A 115 10.95 -17.14 14.14
CA GLY A 115 10.10 -15.97 14.24
C GLY A 115 8.64 -16.27 14.00
N LEU A 116 7.76 -15.35 14.39
CA LEU A 116 6.35 -15.38 14.01
C LEU A 116 6.08 -14.28 12.98
N PRO A 117 5.67 -14.61 11.74
CA PRO A 117 5.31 -13.60 10.76
C PRO A 117 4.00 -12.92 11.17
N TYR A 118 4.00 -11.59 11.16
CA TYR A 118 2.87 -10.78 11.63
C TYR A 118 2.11 -10.14 10.47
N LYS A 119 2.80 -9.47 9.54
CA LYS A 119 2.17 -8.75 8.43
C LYS A 119 3.10 -8.66 7.22
N LEU A 120 2.50 -8.68 6.04
CA LEU A 120 3.17 -8.30 4.79
C LEU A 120 2.83 -6.86 4.46
N GLU A 121 3.84 -6.05 4.18
CA GLU A 121 3.68 -4.63 3.87
C GLU A 121 4.36 -4.28 2.55
N TYR A 122 3.69 -3.49 1.73
CA TYR A 122 4.28 -2.90 0.55
C TYR A 122 4.60 -1.42 0.79
N SER A 123 5.89 -1.08 0.77
CA SER A 123 6.31 0.30 0.91
C SER A 123 6.16 1.01 -0.43
N MET A 124 5.16 1.90 -0.55
CA MET A 124 4.95 2.70 -1.76
C MET A 124 6.13 3.61 -2.09
N VAL A 125 6.84 4.10 -1.07
CA VAL A 125 8.02 4.97 -1.23
C VAL A 125 9.22 4.19 -1.79
N LYS A 126 9.49 3.00 -1.23
CA LYS A 126 10.63 2.17 -1.63
C LYS A 126 10.32 1.22 -2.79
N ARG A 127 9.03 1.07 -3.14
CA ARG A 127 8.50 0.13 -4.13
C ARG A 127 8.97 -1.31 -3.88
N GLU A 128 8.92 -1.72 -2.61
CA GLU A 128 9.44 -3.02 -2.16
C GLU A 128 8.52 -3.64 -1.12
N TRP A 129 8.43 -4.97 -1.15
CA TRP A 129 7.73 -5.76 -0.14
C TRP A 129 8.59 -6.04 1.09
N TYR A 130 7.96 -5.96 2.26
CA TYR A 130 8.53 -6.22 3.57
C TYR A 130 7.71 -7.27 4.32
N LEU A 131 8.42 -8.12 5.06
CA LEU A 131 7.87 -9.00 6.07
C LEU A 131 8.09 -8.35 7.43
N LEU A 132 6.99 -8.08 8.13
CA LEU A 132 6.99 -7.72 9.54
C LEU A 132 6.83 -8.98 10.37
N TRP A 133 7.74 -9.23 11.29
CA TRP A 133 7.78 -10.48 12.06
C TRP A 133 8.37 -10.28 13.45
N TYR A 134 7.95 -11.12 14.39
CA TYR A 134 8.46 -11.11 15.75
C TYR A 134 9.54 -12.17 15.94
N HIS A 135 10.72 -11.76 16.36
CA HIS A 135 11.83 -12.67 16.62
C HIS A 135 11.64 -13.38 17.97
N LEU A 136 11.53 -14.71 17.95
CA LEU A 136 11.21 -15.48 19.16
C LEU A 136 12.32 -15.42 20.21
N ARG A 137 13.59 -15.62 19.80
CA ARG A 137 14.75 -15.60 20.70
C ARG A 137 15.11 -14.22 21.25
N HIS A 138 15.06 -13.17 20.42
CA HIS A 138 15.48 -11.83 20.79
C HIS A 138 14.34 -10.94 21.28
N HIS A 139 13.09 -11.44 21.26
CA HIS A 139 11.90 -10.71 21.68
C HIS A 139 11.76 -9.32 21.03
N ALA A 140 12.13 -9.24 19.75
CA ALA A 140 12.19 -8.00 19.00
C ALA A 140 11.28 -8.07 17.77
N PHE A 141 10.59 -6.96 17.49
CA PHE A 141 9.83 -6.80 16.25
C PHE A 141 10.78 -6.38 15.12
N MET A 142 10.77 -7.12 14.03
CA MET A 142 11.70 -7.04 12.92
C MET A 142 10.96 -6.70 11.62
N SER A 143 11.64 -5.97 10.74
CA SER A 143 11.18 -5.69 9.38
C SER A 143 12.25 -6.13 8.39
N THR A 144 11.91 -7.04 7.48
CA THR A 144 12.86 -7.64 6.52
C THR A 144 12.32 -7.55 5.10
N ARG A 145 13.13 -7.05 4.17
CA ARG A 145 12.76 -6.98 2.75
C ARG A 145 12.65 -8.39 2.18
N LEU A 146 11.58 -8.68 1.44
CA LEU A 146 11.36 -10.02 0.87
C LEU A 146 12.51 -10.47 -0.02
N LYS A 147 13.07 -9.57 -0.84
CA LYS A 147 14.22 -9.83 -1.72
C LYS A 147 15.51 -10.23 -0.98
N LYS A 148 15.57 -10.02 0.35
CA LYS A 148 16.71 -10.38 1.20
C LYS A 148 16.49 -11.68 1.97
N ILE A 149 15.32 -12.30 1.84
CA ILE A 149 15.04 -13.62 2.40
C ILE A 149 15.59 -14.66 1.42
N ARG A 150 16.45 -15.55 1.90
CA ARG A 150 17.08 -16.62 1.12
C ARG A 150 16.36 -17.94 1.27
N ALA A 151 15.93 -18.25 2.50
CA ALA A 151 15.17 -19.45 2.80
C ALA A 151 14.11 -19.14 3.86
N ILE A 152 12.98 -19.84 3.76
CA ILE A 152 11.91 -19.80 4.73
C ILE A 152 11.29 -21.19 4.87
N GLU A 153 11.17 -21.65 6.11
CA GLU A 153 10.55 -22.92 6.45
C GLU A 153 9.50 -22.71 7.54
N ALA A 154 8.39 -23.45 7.47
CA ALA A 154 7.36 -23.40 8.49
C ALA A 154 7.83 -24.19 9.72
N GLU A 155 7.63 -23.62 10.90
CA GLU A 155 7.88 -24.29 12.18
C GLU A 155 6.57 -24.44 12.96
N PRO A 156 6.37 -25.58 13.66
CA PRO A 156 5.23 -25.74 14.54
C PRO A 156 5.37 -24.79 15.73
N ILE A 157 4.25 -24.15 16.10
CA ILE A 157 4.12 -23.35 17.31
C ILE A 157 2.76 -23.63 17.92
N GLU A 158 2.69 -23.61 19.25
CA GLU A 158 1.44 -23.71 19.97
C GLU A 158 0.56 -22.49 19.67
N ALA A 159 -0.72 -22.73 19.34
CA ALA A 159 -1.65 -21.66 18.96
C ALA A 159 -1.79 -20.59 20.05
N ALA A 160 -1.87 -21.01 21.33
CA ALA A 160 -1.97 -20.10 22.46
C ALA A 160 -0.76 -19.15 22.55
N LYS A 161 0.44 -19.66 22.29
CA LYS A 161 1.68 -18.89 22.27
C LYS A 161 1.73 -17.92 21.08
N ALA A 162 1.27 -18.35 19.90
CA ALA A 162 1.18 -17.47 18.73
C ALA A 162 0.23 -16.28 19.00
N ASP A 163 -0.92 -16.53 19.63
CA ASP A 163 -1.90 -15.49 19.98
C ASP A 163 -1.39 -14.54 21.07
N GLU A 164 -0.60 -15.03 22.02
CA GLU A 164 0.07 -14.17 23.01
C GLU A 164 1.08 -13.23 22.34
N ILE A 165 1.90 -13.76 21.43
CA ILE A 165 2.91 -12.97 20.70
C ILE A 165 2.24 -11.91 19.85
N ILE A 166 1.17 -12.25 19.12
CA ILE A 166 0.42 -11.29 18.29
C ILE A 166 -0.11 -10.15 19.17
N ARG A 167 -0.78 -10.45 20.29
CA ARG A 167 -1.25 -9.42 21.23
C ARG A 167 -0.12 -8.56 21.78
N ARG A 168 1.05 -9.13 22.02
CA ARG A 168 2.24 -8.37 22.45
C ARG A 168 2.74 -7.45 21.35
N VAL A 169 2.76 -7.89 20.09
CA VAL A 169 3.12 -7.06 18.94
C VAL A 169 2.11 -5.92 18.78
N ASP A 170 0.81 -6.20 18.86
CA ASP A 170 -0.23 -5.17 18.73
C ASP A 170 -0.05 -4.07 19.79
N ARG A 171 0.16 -4.44 21.06
CA ARG A 171 0.45 -3.46 22.13
C ARG A 171 1.73 -2.67 21.87
N LEU A 172 2.77 -3.32 21.36
CA LEU A 172 4.02 -2.65 21.03
C LEU A 172 3.83 -1.63 19.89
N LEU A 173 3.07 -2.00 18.85
CA LEU A 173 2.77 -1.10 17.74
C LEU A 173 1.90 0.07 18.20
N GLU A 174 0.88 -0.19 19.01
CA GLU A 174 0.02 0.86 19.57
C GLU A 174 0.83 1.87 20.40
N SER A 175 1.73 1.39 21.27
CA SER A 175 2.60 2.25 22.08
C SER A 175 3.58 3.10 21.26
N ARG A 176 3.81 2.75 19.99
CA ARG A 176 4.71 3.45 19.06
C ARG A 176 3.97 4.37 18.10
N LYS A 177 2.63 4.38 18.12
CA LYS A 177 1.87 5.32 17.33
C LYS A 177 2.17 6.74 17.79
N SER A 178 2.16 7.65 16.85
CA SER A 178 2.34 9.07 17.09
C SER A 178 1.27 9.82 16.33
N GLU A 179 0.87 10.95 16.90
CA GLU A 179 -0.16 11.81 16.32
C GLU A 179 0.50 13.02 15.65
N ALA A 180 -0.12 13.46 14.56
CA ALA A 180 0.18 14.73 13.90
C ALA A 180 -1.13 15.44 13.56
N VAL A 181 -1.18 16.75 13.80
CA VAL A 181 -2.35 17.57 13.45
C VAL A 181 -2.03 18.42 12.24
N ILE A 182 -2.82 18.27 11.20
CA ILE A 182 -2.70 18.96 9.92
C ILE A 182 -3.93 19.84 9.75
N GLU A 183 -3.73 21.14 9.54
CA GLU A 183 -4.79 22.09 9.30
C GLU A 183 -4.92 22.39 7.81
N VAL A 184 -6.17 22.43 7.33
CA VAL A 184 -6.51 22.90 5.99
C VAL A 184 -6.61 24.42 6.01
N VAL A 185 -5.86 25.08 5.13
CA VAL A 185 -5.89 26.54 5.04
C VAL A 185 -7.23 26.96 4.43
N ARG A 186 -7.95 27.86 5.11
CA ARG A 186 -9.33 28.30 4.79
C ARG A 186 -9.59 28.56 3.30
N GLN A 187 -8.65 29.20 2.61
CA GLN A 187 -8.78 29.54 1.19
C GLN A 187 -8.96 28.32 0.27
N TYR A 188 -8.64 27.11 0.75
CA TYR A 188 -8.78 25.86 0.01
C TYR A 188 -9.90 24.95 0.54
N ASN A 189 -10.83 25.47 1.36
CA ASN A 189 -11.99 24.69 1.84
C ASN A 189 -12.82 24.11 0.68
N GLY A 190 -12.85 24.77 -0.49
CA GLY A 190 -13.51 24.23 -1.70
C GLY A 190 -12.86 22.97 -2.29
N GLU A 191 -11.60 22.67 -1.93
CA GLU A 191 -10.87 21.47 -2.36
C GLU A 191 -10.85 20.37 -1.28
N LEU A 192 -11.64 20.52 -0.20
CA LEU A 192 -11.57 19.66 0.99
C LEU A 192 -11.60 18.17 0.66
N SER A 193 -12.51 17.72 -0.22
CA SER A 193 -12.61 16.30 -0.61
C SER A 193 -11.30 15.76 -1.19
N ARG A 194 -10.59 16.55 -2.00
CA ARG A 194 -9.31 16.15 -2.60
C ARG A 194 -8.19 16.11 -1.56
N ILE A 195 -8.22 17.07 -0.62
CA ILE A 195 -7.27 17.13 0.49
C ILE A 195 -7.45 15.92 1.41
N LEU A 196 -8.68 15.64 1.85
CA LEU A 196 -9.00 14.49 2.69
C LEU A 196 -8.71 13.15 2.01
N TYR A 197 -8.89 13.08 0.68
CA TYR A 197 -8.53 11.90 -0.10
C TYR A 197 -7.03 11.59 -0.02
N ALA A 198 -6.16 12.61 0.03
CA ALA A 198 -4.72 12.41 0.19
C ALA A 198 -4.35 11.74 1.53
N PHE A 199 -5.22 11.89 2.54
CA PHE A 199 -5.09 11.28 3.87
C PHE A 199 -5.97 10.02 4.05
N SER A 200 -6.64 9.54 3.01
CA SER A 200 -7.58 8.40 3.11
C SER A 200 -6.95 7.11 3.63
N SER A 201 -5.66 6.90 3.36
CA SER A 201 -4.91 5.71 3.76
C SER A 201 -4.45 5.69 5.22
N PHE A 202 -4.71 6.76 5.99
CA PHE A 202 -4.30 6.85 7.38
C PHE A 202 -5.50 6.77 8.33
N GLU A 203 -5.24 6.27 9.53
CA GLU A 203 -6.14 6.45 10.68
C GLU A 203 -6.19 7.96 10.98
N LYS A 204 -7.38 8.56 10.82
CA LYS A 204 -7.55 10.01 10.96
C LYS A 204 -8.91 10.37 11.52
N ASP A 205 -8.91 11.46 12.27
CA ASP A 205 -10.10 12.18 12.72
C ASP A 205 -10.10 13.58 12.13
N VAL A 206 -11.27 14.06 11.74
CA VAL A 206 -11.43 15.39 11.13
C VAL A 206 -12.37 16.22 12.00
N GLU A 207 -11.86 17.33 12.48
CA GLU A 207 -12.58 18.30 13.29
C GLU A 207 -12.75 19.60 12.50
N TYR A 208 -13.93 20.20 12.60
CA TYR A 208 -14.22 21.51 12.02
C TYR A 208 -14.23 22.57 13.12
N ASP A 209 -13.38 23.58 12.97
CA ASP A 209 -13.32 24.75 13.83
C ASP A 209 -14.19 25.86 13.22
N ALA A 210 -15.34 26.10 13.84
CA ALA A 210 -16.31 27.09 13.38
C ALA A 210 -15.87 28.54 13.62
N GLU A 211 -14.96 28.79 14.57
CA GLU A 211 -14.46 30.14 14.86
C GLU A 211 -13.48 30.60 13.78
N CYS A 212 -12.61 29.69 13.35
CA CYS A 212 -11.58 29.98 12.35
C CYS A 212 -12.03 29.64 10.91
N ASP A 213 -13.15 28.93 10.73
CA ASP A 213 -13.60 28.33 9.46
C ASP A 213 -12.49 27.45 8.85
N THR A 214 -11.92 26.57 9.67
CA THR A 214 -10.81 25.68 9.28
C THR A 214 -11.08 24.24 9.67
N TYR A 215 -10.43 23.33 8.95
CA TYR A 215 -10.52 21.89 9.24
C TYR A 215 -9.18 21.41 9.81
N ARG A 216 -9.24 20.66 10.91
CA ARG A 216 -8.08 19.99 11.50
C ARG A 216 -8.21 18.49 11.28
N VAL A 217 -7.19 17.91 10.67
CA VAL A 217 -7.06 16.48 10.42
C VAL A 217 -6.00 15.96 11.38
N LYS A 218 -6.45 15.25 12.42
CA LYS A 218 -5.57 14.49 13.30
C LYS A 218 -5.26 13.17 12.63
N VAL A 219 -3.98 12.87 12.43
CA VAL A 219 -3.51 11.63 11.80
C VAL A 219 -2.72 10.84 12.82
N THR A 220 -3.09 9.58 13.01
CA THR A 220 -2.40 8.63 13.88
C THR A 220 -1.64 7.63 13.01
N LEU A 221 -0.33 7.52 13.21
CA LEU A 221 0.52 6.68 12.37
C LEU A 221 1.73 6.12 13.11
N LEU A 222 2.34 5.09 12.55
CA LEU A 222 3.60 4.54 13.03
C LEU A 222 4.81 5.36 12.53
N GLY A 223 5.93 5.25 13.26
CA GLY A 223 7.18 5.96 12.98
C GLY A 223 7.70 5.84 11.53
N ASP A 224 7.50 4.68 10.90
CA ASP A 224 7.92 4.38 9.54
C ASP A 224 7.00 4.94 8.44
N GLU A 225 5.75 5.29 8.79
CA GLU A 225 4.76 5.89 7.88
C GLU A 225 4.93 7.41 7.74
N PHE A 226 5.73 8.06 8.60
CA PHE A 226 5.94 9.51 8.58
C PHE A 226 6.47 10.03 7.24
N GLU A 227 7.38 9.30 6.59
CA GLU A 227 7.90 9.72 5.29
C GLU A 227 6.84 9.65 4.18
N TYR A 228 5.88 8.71 4.30
CA TYR A 228 4.76 8.62 3.38
C TYR A 228 3.76 9.75 3.61
N LEU A 229 3.42 10.05 4.87
CA LEU A 229 2.60 11.21 5.23
C LEU A 229 3.24 12.51 4.72
N LEU A 230 4.55 12.67 4.94
CA LEU A 230 5.31 13.83 4.49
C LEU A 230 5.27 14.01 2.96
N SER A 231 5.30 12.91 2.20
CA SER A 231 5.10 12.95 0.75
C SER A 231 3.72 13.49 0.36
N LYS A 232 2.66 13.10 1.07
CA LYS A 232 1.29 13.62 0.85
C LYS A 232 1.17 15.09 1.20
N ILE A 233 1.74 15.52 2.33
CA ILE A 233 1.73 16.92 2.75
C ILE A 233 2.49 17.79 1.73
N ARG A 234 3.67 17.35 1.26
CA ARG A 234 4.44 18.05 0.21
C ARG A 234 3.66 18.17 -1.10
N PHE A 235 2.94 17.12 -1.49
CA PHE A 235 2.08 17.14 -2.68
C PHE A 235 0.96 18.18 -2.57
N LEU A 236 0.37 18.34 -1.38
CA LEU A 236 -0.67 19.33 -1.13
C LEU A 236 -0.12 20.76 -1.10
N GLY A 237 1.12 20.95 -0.65
CA GLY A 237 1.82 22.22 -0.64
C GLY A 237 1.15 23.24 0.28
N LYS A 238 0.94 24.47 -0.22
CA LYS A 238 0.31 25.59 0.53
C LYS A 238 -1.12 25.33 1.00
N ARG A 239 -1.76 24.23 0.57
CA ARG A 239 -3.14 23.87 0.94
C ARG A 239 -3.31 23.48 2.39
N VAL A 240 -2.23 23.00 3.00
CA VAL A 240 -2.24 22.47 4.37
C VAL A 240 -1.05 22.98 5.16
N ARG A 241 -1.19 23.01 6.48
CA ARG A 241 -0.14 23.36 7.43
C ARG A 241 -0.06 22.31 8.53
N VAL A 242 1.16 21.97 8.95
CA VAL A 242 1.36 21.09 10.11
C VAL A 242 1.28 21.92 11.40
N VAL A 243 0.26 21.69 12.21
CA VAL A 243 0.02 22.40 13.49
C VAL A 243 0.68 21.67 14.65
N GLU A 244 0.65 20.33 14.65
CA GLU A 244 1.31 19.50 15.66
C GLU A 244 2.18 18.41 15.00
N GLY A 245 3.32 18.10 15.61
CA GLY A 245 4.30 17.15 15.10
C GLY A 245 5.61 17.82 14.69
N ASP A 246 6.51 18.03 15.64
CA ASP A 246 7.77 18.77 15.45
C ASP A 246 8.69 18.15 14.39
N TYR A 247 8.69 16.82 14.30
CA TYR A 247 9.43 16.12 13.26
C TYR A 247 8.94 16.54 11.86
N LEU A 248 7.63 16.54 11.63
CA LEU A 248 7.02 16.92 10.36
C LEU A 248 7.25 18.39 10.06
N LYS A 249 7.09 19.29 11.04
CA LYS A 249 7.38 20.72 10.89
C LYS A 249 8.81 20.96 10.41
N ARG A 250 9.79 20.35 11.09
CA ARG A 250 11.21 20.48 10.75
C ARG A 250 11.51 19.97 9.35
N ARG A 251 10.97 18.81 8.98
CA ARG A 251 11.19 18.18 7.67
C ARG A 251 10.50 18.94 6.53
N MET A 252 9.31 19.49 6.78
CA MET A 252 8.62 20.37 5.83
C MET A 252 9.42 21.66 5.62
N LEU A 253 9.89 22.31 6.68
CA LEU A 253 10.74 23.51 6.58
C LEU A 253 11.99 23.22 5.75
N GLU A 254 12.74 22.16 6.09
CA GLU A 254 13.94 21.77 5.35
C GLU A 254 13.67 21.55 3.86
N SER A 255 12.55 20.90 3.53
CA SER A 255 12.18 20.61 2.14
C SER A 255 11.79 21.87 1.37
N SER A 256 11.04 22.76 2.02
CA SER A 256 10.59 24.02 1.44
C SER A 256 11.76 24.98 1.22
N THR A 257 12.67 25.12 2.20
CA THR A 257 13.88 25.95 2.06
C THR A 257 14.74 25.49 0.89
N LYS A 258 15.06 24.19 0.81
CA LYS A 258 15.83 23.62 -0.31
C LYS A 258 15.14 23.80 -1.66
N ALA A 259 13.81 23.75 -1.69
CA ALA A 259 13.07 23.99 -2.92
C ALA A 259 13.16 25.47 -3.34
N LEU A 260 12.94 26.40 -2.42
CA LEU A 260 13.03 27.84 -2.66
C LEU A 260 14.42 28.26 -3.14
N GLU A 261 15.48 27.76 -2.48
CA GLU A 261 16.88 27.94 -2.90
C GLU A 261 17.10 27.48 -4.34
N ARG A 262 16.53 26.34 -4.72
CA ARG A 262 16.67 25.78 -6.08
C ARG A 262 15.95 26.61 -7.14
N TYR A 263 14.87 27.29 -6.78
CA TYR A 263 14.11 28.16 -7.67
C TYR A 263 14.58 29.62 -7.63
N GLY A 264 15.60 29.95 -6.82
CA GLY A 264 16.19 31.28 -6.75
C GLY A 264 15.31 32.33 -6.06
N VAL A 265 14.33 31.89 -5.26
CA VAL A 265 13.46 32.80 -4.51
C VAL A 265 14.22 33.33 -3.30
N THR A 266 14.61 34.61 -3.33
CA THR A 266 15.21 35.33 -2.18
C THR A 266 14.13 35.80 -1.21
N GLU A 267 14.49 35.97 0.07
CA GLU A 267 13.58 36.27 1.19
C GLU A 267 12.63 37.47 0.96
N GLU A 268 12.95 38.38 0.04
CA GLU A 268 12.12 39.55 -0.32
C GLU A 268 10.75 39.21 -0.93
N GLU A 269 10.60 38.07 -1.61
CA GLU A 269 9.32 37.65 -2.20
C GLU A 269 8.43 36.87 -1.21
N MET A 270 8.93 36.51 -0.01
CA MET A 270 8.19 35.71 0.96
C MET A 270 7.26 36.52 1.87
N SER A 271 7.40 37.86 1.88
CA SER A 271 6.61 38.79 2.71
C SER A 271 5.34 39.32 2.03
N SER A 272 4.97 38.81 0.85
CA SER A 272 3.77 39.20 0.09
C SER A 272 2.70 38.12 0.06
#